data_AF-A0A2U8IAC9-F1
#
_entry.id   AF-A0A2U8IAC9-F1
#
_cell.length_a   1.000
_cell.length_b   1.000
_cell.length_c   1.000
_cell.angle_alpha   90.00
_cell.angle_beta   90.00
_cell.angle_gamma   90.00
#
_symmetry.space_group_name_H-M   'P 1'
#
loop_
_entity.id
_entity.type
_entity.pdbx_description
1 polymer ?
#
loop_
_entity_poly.entity_id
_entity_poly.type
_entity_poly.pdbx_seq_one_letter_code
_entity_poly.pdbx_strand_id
1 'polypeptide(L)'
;MEMKEIRRQRLKKWFENRPLPQREKSYFSQIINGKASFGERAARRIERAYGMEYGYLDMHIDTNQCANSPVVLSQRQKILLDMFDGLPKIEQQRFLQEITDRKNEIDQLVDEMMEKYGLNKRA
;
A
#
# COMPACT_ATOMS: atom_id res chain seq x y z
N MET A 1 5.47 12.05 -10.33
CA MET A 1 6.37 10.94 -9.97
C MET A 1 6.99 10.40 -11.24
N GLU A 2 8.30 10.19 -11.28
CA GLU A 2 8.97 9.58 -12.44
C GLU A 2 8.56 8.10 -12.52
N MET A 3 8.06 7.63 -13.66
CA MET A 3 7.61 6.23 -13.89
C MET A 3 8.65 5.18 -13.46
N LYS A 4 9.94 5.56 -13.50
CA LYS A 4 11.07 4.74 -13.02
C LYS A 4 10.98 4.46 -11.52
N GLU A 5 10.51 5.43 -10.73
CA GLU A 5 10.41 5.32 -9.27
C GLU A 5 9.30 4.34 -8.86
N ILE A 6 8.14 4.41 -9.52
CA ILE A 6 7.04 3.45 -9.31
C ILE A 6 7.52 2.02 -9.55
N ARG A 7 8.24 1.81 -10.66
CA ARG A 7 8.80 0.50 -10.99
C ARG A 7 9.78 0.02 -9.91
N ARG A 8 10.67 0.89 -9.41
CA ARG A 8 11.64 0.53 -8.35
C ARG A 8 10.91 0.06 -7.08
N GLN A 9 9.89 0.81 -6.68
CA GLN A 9 9.11 0.49 -5.49
C GLN A 9 8.34 -0.84 -5.66
N ARG A 10 7.74 -1.09 -6.83
CA ARG A 10 7.08 -2.37 -7.16
C ARG A 10 8.05 -3.54 -7.12
N LEU A 11 9.23 -3.35 -7.70
CA LEU A 11 10.29 -4.35 -7.73
C LEU A 11 10.78 -4.68 -6.32
N LYS A 12 10.98 -3.66 -5.48
CA LYS A 12 11.32 -3.83 -4.07
C LYS A 12 10.23 -4.63 -3.34
N LYS A 13 8.96 -4.25 -3.48
CA LYS A 13 7.81 -4.94 -2.86
C LYS A 13 7.69 -6.41 -3.31
N TRP A 14 7.95 -6.71 -4.58
CA TRP A 14 7.92 -8.08 -5.08
C TRP A 14 8.99 -8.98 -4.44
N PHE A 15 10.15 -8.41 -4.11
CA PHE A 15 11.27 -9.12 -3.50
C PHE A 15 11.36 -8.94 -1.96
N GLU A 16 10.44 -8.23 -1.32
CA GLU A 16 10.39 -8.14 0.15
C GLU A 16 10.13 -9.50 0.80
N ASN A 17 9.27 -10.32 0.19
CA ASN A 17 8.90 -11.65 0.69
C ASN A 17 9.53 -12.80 -0.10
N ARG A 18 10.50 -12.52 -0.99
CA ARG A 18 11.15 -13.53 -1.83
C ARG A 18 12.67 -13.38 -1.80
N PRO A 19 13.44 -14.47 -1.74
CA PRO A 19 14.88 -14.38 -1.82
C PRO A 19 15.30 -13.81 -3.18
N LEU A 20 16.10 -12.75 -3.15
CA LEU A 20 16.67 -12.18 -4.37
C LEU A 20 17.49 -13.24 -5.12
N PRO A 21 17.23 -13.46 -6.41
CA PRO A 21 17.90 -14.46 -7.23
C PRO A 21 19.40 -14.15 -7.31
N GLN A 22 20.24 -15.13 -6.97
CA GLN A 22 21.69 -14.93 -6.86
C GLN A 22 22.35 -14.46 -8.17
N ARG A 23 21.81 -14.87 -9.33
CA ARG A 23 22.34 -14.51 -10.66
C ARG A 23 22.19 -13.03 -10.99
N GLU A 24 21.20 -12.35 -10.43
CA GLU A 24 20.86 -10.96 -10.76
C GLU A 24 20.79 -10.05 -9.51
N LYS A 25 21.28 -10.51 -8.35
CA LYS A 25 21.30 -9.73 -7.10
C LYS A 25 21.92 -8.34 -7.28
N SER A 26 23.10 -8.28 -7.89
CA SER A 26 23.80 -7.01 -8.15
C SER A 26 22.98 -6.07 -9.02
N TYR A 27 22.34 -6.61 -10.06
CA TYR A 27 21.49 -5.86 -10.98
C TYR A 27 20.25 -5.29 -10.29
N PHE A 28 19.54 -6.10 -9.48
CA PHE A 28 18.40 -5.65 -8.69
C PHE A 28 18.79 -4.61 -7.66
N SER A 29 19.90 -4.80 -6.94
CA SER A 29 20.41 -3.82 -5.99
C SER A 29 20.78 -2.49 -6.68
N GLN A 30 21.32 -2.52 -7.90
CA GLN A 30 21.61 -1.30 -8.66
C GLN A 30 20.34 -0.57 -9.09
N ILE A 31 19.29 -1.29 -9.51
CA ILE A 31 18.01 -0.69 -9.89
C ILE A 31 17.29 -0.09 -8.67
N ILE A 32 17.19 -0.86 -7.59
CA ILE A 32 16.51 -0.44 -6.35
C ILE A 32 17.18 0.78 -5.74
N ASN A 33 18.53 0.81 -5.72
CA ASN A 33 19.30 1.95 -5.19
C ASN A 33 19.44 3.10 -6.20
N GLY A 34 18.75 3.05 -7.35
CA GLY A 34 18.77 4.13 -8.34
C GLY A 34 20.07 4.30 -9.14
N LYS A 35 21.03 3.38 -9.00
CA LYS A 35 22.33 3.40 -9.70
C LYS A 35 22.24 2.92 -11.16
N ALA A 36 21.20 2.17 -11.51
CA ALA A 36 20.95 1.70 -12.86
C ALA A 36 19.70 2.34 -13.48
N SER A 37 19.75 2.56 -14.80
CA SER A 37 18.60 3.06 -15.57
C SER A 37 17.50 2.00 -15.62
N PHE A 38 16.30 2.36 -15.16
CA PHE A 38 15.15 1.46 -15.13
C PHE A 38 14.10 1.83 -16.18
N GLY A 39 14.36 1.42 -17.42
CA GLY A 39 13.46 1.64 -18.55
C GLY A 39 12.40 0.56 -18.72
N GLU A 40 11.44 0.83 -19.61
CA GLU A 40 10.32 -0.08 -19.93
C GLU A 40 10.81 -1.47 -20.39
N ARG A 41 11.82 -1.52 -21.26
CA ARG A 41 12.38 -2.80 -21.75
C ARG A 41 12.98 -3.66 -20.63
N ALA A 42 13.55 -3.03 -19.60
CA ALA A 42 14.05 -3.73 -18.43
C ALA A 42 12.89 -4.23 -17.54
N ALA A 43 11.86 -3.40 -17.34
CA ALA A 43 10.66 -3.79 -16.61
C ALA A 43 9.97 -5.01 -17.25
N ARG A 44 9.71 -4.96 -18.58
CA ARG A 44 9.10 -6.07 -19.33
C ARG A 44 9.91 -7.36 -19.26
N ARG A 45 11.26 -7.26 -19.26
CA ARG A 45 12.13 -8.44 -19.11
C ARG A 45 11.97 -9.08 -17.74
N ILE A 46 11.98 -8.26 -16.68
CA ILE A 46 11.81 -8.72 -15.30
C ILE A 46 10.43 -9.33 -15.11
N GLU A 47 9.37 -8.71 -15.64
CA GLU A 47 8.01 -9.23 -15.55
C GLU A 47 7.92 -10.64 -16.14
N ARG A 48 8.46 -10.84 -17.35
CA ARG A 48 8.51 -12.17 -17.99
C ARG A 48 9.39 -13.17 -17.25
N ALA A 49 10.56 -12.75 -16.79
CA ALA A 49 11.53 -13.63 -16.14
C ALA A 49 11.07 -14.14 -14.77
N TYR A 50 10.29 -13.32 -14.04
CA TYR A 50 9.85 -13.62 -12.68
C TYR A 50 8.35 -13.94 -12.57
N GLY A 51 7.67 -14.11 -13.72
CA GLY A 51 6.25 -14.46 -13.77
C GLY A 51 5.34 -13.39 -13.18
N MET A 52 5.71 -12.11 -13.31
CA MET A 52 4.83 -11.00 -12.97
C MET A 52 3.84 -10.78 -14.11
N GLU A 53 2.66 -10.26 -13.77
CA GLU A 53 1.69 -9.82 -14.76
C GLU A 53 2.26 -8.68 -15.63
N TYR A 54 1.84 -8.62 -16.89
CA TYR A 54 2.25 -7.57 -17.80
C TYR A 54 1.81 -6.20 -17.25
N GLY A 55 2.75 -5.27 -17.07
CA GLY A 55 2.44 -3.96 -16.49
C GLY A 55 2.45 -3.92 -14.97
N TYR A 56 2.76 -5.03 -14.29
CA TYR A 56 2.83 -5.08 -12.83
C TYR A 56 3.80 -4.03 -12.25
N LEU A 57 4.93 -3.78 -12.91
CA LEU A 57 5.91 -2.79 -12.45
C LEU A 57 5.49 -1.35 -12.78
N ASP A 58 4.61 -1.15 -13.76
CA ASP A 58 4.13 0.18 -14.15
C ASP A 58 2.93 0.64 -13.32
N MET A 59 2.24 -0.29 -12.65
CA MET A 59 1.04 -0.02 -11.91
C MET A 59 1.37 0.80 -10.65
N HIS A 60 0.66 1.91 -10.44
CA HIS A 60 0.87 2.79 -9.30
C HIS A 60 0.71 2.00 -7.99
N ILE A 61 1.65 2.18 -7.05
CA ILE A 61 1.45 1.69 -5.69
C ILE A 61 0.60 2.76 -5.03
N ASP A 62 -0.71 2.56 -5.04
CA ASP A 62 -1.53 3.18 -4.01
C ASP A 62 -1.05 2.54 -2.71
N THR A 63 -0.37 3.32 -1.87
CA THR A 63 0.08 2.93 -0.54
C THR A 63 -1.08 2.47 0.37
N ASN A 64 -2.32 2.51 -0.11
CA ASN A 64 -3.52 2.02 0.54
C ASN A 64 -4.03 0.65 0.05
N GLN A 65 -3.37 -0.03 -0.89
CA GLN A 65 -3.80 -1.37 -1.30
C GLN A 65 -3.02 -2.47 -0.56
N CYS A 66 -3.69 -2.96 0.49
CA CYS A 66 -3.53 -4.22 1.20
C CYS A 66 -2.57 -5.19 0.51
N ALA A 67 -1.36 -5.32 1.06
CA ALA A 67 -0.65 -6.59 0.97
C ALA A 67 -1.57 -7.67 1.57
N ASN A 68 -1.79 -8.76 0.84
CA ASN A 68 -2.38 -10.02 1.32
C ASN A 68 -1.49 -10.67 2.40
N SER A 69 -1.16 -9.91 3.43
CA SER A 69 -0.70 -10.42 4.71
C SER A 69 -1.96 -10.87 5.45
N PRO A 70 -1.98 -12.03 6.10
CA PRO A 70 -3.09 -12.39 6.97
C PRO A 70 -3.22 -11.29 8.02
N VAL A 71 -4.27 -10.48 7.90
CA VAL A 71 -4.55 -9.40 8.84
C VAL A 71 -4.88 -10.07 10.17
N VAL A 72 -3.96 -10.01 11.12
CA VAL A 72 -4.21 -10.53 12.46
C VAL A 72 -5.16 -9.55 13.15
N LEU A 73 -6.45 -9.87 13.09
CA LEU A 73 -7.49 -9.07 13.73
C LEU A 73 -7.45 -9.28 15.25
N SER A 74 -7.45 -8.17 15.98
CA SER A 74 -7.69 -8.16 17.42
C SER A 74 -9.07 -8.72 17.76
N GLN A 75 -9.27 -9.17 19.00
CA GLN A 75 -10.56 -9.68 19.47
C GLN A 75 -11.70 -8.67 19.25
N ARG A 76 -11.44 -7.38 19.50
CA ARG A 76 -12.43 -6.31 19.29
C ARG A 76 -12.85 -6.19 17.83
N GLN A 77 -11.90 -6.32 16.89
CA GLN A 77 -12.20 -6.27 15.46
C GLN A 77 -13.00 -7.49 15.00
N LYS A 78 -12.72 -8.67 15.54
CA LYS A 78 -13.50 -9.88 15.26
C LYS A 78 -14.96 -9.75 15.73
N ILE A 79 -15.16 -9.23 16.94
CA ILE A 79 -16.51 -8.96 17.48
C ILE A 79 -17.25 -7.95 16.61
N LEU A 80 -16.56 -6.90 16.15
CA LEU A 80 -17.16 -5.92 15.24
C LEU A 80 -17.64 -6.55 13.92
N LEU A 81 -16.83 -7.43 13.32
CA LEU A 81 -17.20 -8.11 12.08
C LEU A 81 -18.38 -9.06 12.30
N ASP A 82 -18.37 -9.83 13.39
CA ASP A 82 -19.47 -10.73 13.73
C ASP A 82 -20.81 -9.98 13.93
N MET A 83 -20.77 -8.84 14.64
CA MET A 83 -21.94 -7.97 14.78
C MET A 83 -22.38 -7.37 13.44
N PHE A 84 -21.43 -6.97 12.59
CA PHE A 84 -21.72 -6.35 11.31
C PHE A 84 -22.35 -7.32 10.30
N ASP A 85 -21.84 -8.56 10.24
CA ASP A 85 -22.36 -9.62 9.38
C ASP A 85 -23.79 -10.04 9.78
N GLY A 86 -24.15 -9.88 11.05
CA GLY A 86 -25.50 -10.10 11.56
C GLY A 86 -26.52 -9.01 11.19
N LEU A 87 -26.08 -7.86 10.68
CA LEU A 87 -26.98 -6.76 10.31
C LEU A 87 -27.55 -6.93 8.89
N PRO A 88 -28.79 -6.46 8.63
CA PRO A 88 -29.30 -6.35 7.26
C PRO A 88 -28.43 -5.42 6.41
N LYS A 89 -28.33 -5.69 5.10
CA LYS A 89 -27.50 -4.90 4.16
C LYS A 89 -27.76 -3.39 4.21
N ILE A 90 -29.01 -2.99 4.45
CA ILE A 90 -29.42 -1.57 4.57
C ILE A 90 -28.77 -0.93 5.81
N GLU A 91 -28.77 -1.65 6.92
CA GLU A 91 -28.18 -1.20 8.17
C GLU A 91 -26.65 -1.28 8.14
N GLN A 92 -26.08 -2.28 7.46
CA GLN A 92 -24.64 -2.33 7.18
C GLN A 92 -24.18 -1.07 6.44
N GLN A 93 -24.91 -0.64 5.41
CA GLN A 93 -24.57 0.55 4.65
C GLN A 93 -24.67 1.83 5.49
N ARG A 94 -25.73 1.96 6.31
CA ARG A 94 -25.88 3.08 7.25
C ARG A 94 -24.76 3.13 8.26
N PHE A 95 -24.41 1.98 8.83
CA PHE A 95 -23.34 1.86 9.82
C PHE A 95 -21.97 2.26 9.25
N LEU A 96 -21.65 1.82 8.02
CA LEU A 96 -20.41 2.23 7.35
C LEU A 96 -20.35 3.74 7.10
N GLN A 97 -21.47 4.34 6.71
CA GLN A 97 -21.57 5.78 6.51
C GLN A 97 -21.34 6.52 7.83
N GLU A 98 -22.01 6.11 8.91
CA GLU A 98 -21.86 6.75 10.23
C GLU A 98 -20.43 6.65 10.77
N ILE A 99 -19.77 5.49 10.66
CA ILE A 99 -18.38 5.34 11.07
C ILE A 99 -17.46 6.25 10.24
N THR A 100 -17.74 6.38 8.95
CA THR A 100 -16.95 7.21 8.04
C THR A 100 -17.09 8.69 8.37
N ASP A 101 -18.33 9.15 8.56
CA ASP A 101 -18.62 10.54 8.91
C ASP A 101 -17.98 10.90 10.25
N ARG A 102 -18.16 10.04 11.26
CA ARG A 102 -17.56 10.25 12.58
C ARG A 102 -16.04 10.22 12.55
N LYS A 103 -15.44 9.38 11.72
CA LYS A 103 -13.99 9.37 11.53
C LYS A 103 -13.52 10.70 10.94
N ASN A 104 -14.20 11.19 9.90
CA ASN A 104 -13.86 12.46 9.27
C ASN A 104 -13.98 13.64 10.25
N GLU A 105 -15.01 13.66 11.09
CA GLU A 105 -15.16 14.67 12.14
C GLU A 105 -14.00 14.64 13.15
N ILE A 106 -13.58 13.44 13.58
CA ILE A 106 -12.45 13.29 14.49
C ILE A 106 -11.15 13.74 13.82
N ASP A 107 -10.93 13.35 12.56
CA ASP A 107 -9.75 13.75 11.80
C ASP A 107 -9.70 15.28 11.65
N GLN A 108 -10.82 15.93 11.33
CA GLN A 108 -10.94 17.39 11.29
C GLN A 108 -10.65 18.04 12.64
N LEU A 109 -11.22 17.53 13.74
CA LEU A 109 -10.95 18.06 15.08
C LEU A 109 -9.49 17.89 15.49
N VAL A 110 -8.87 16.76 15.12
CA VAL A 110 -7.45 16.52 15.35
C VAL A 110 -6.62 17.52 14.57
N ASP A 111 -6.94 17.76 13.29
CA ASP A 111 -6.25 18.74 12.45
C ASP A 111 -6.38 20.17 13.03
N GLU A 112 -7.60 20.59 13.40
CA GLU A 112 -7.85 21.90 14.05
C GLU A 112 -7.06 22.04 15.36
N MET A 113 -7.02 20.99 16.19
CA MET A 113 -6.24 20.99 17.42
C MET A 113 -4.73 21.06 17.11
N MET A 114 -4.26 20.32 16.12
CA MET A 114 -2.85 20.33 15.70
C MET A 114 -2.42 21.71 15.17
N GLU A 115 -3.29 22.38 14.41
CA GLU A 115 -3.09 23.76 13.94
C GLU A 115 -3.05 24.75 15.11
N LYS A 116 -4.01 24.64 16.05
CA LYS A 116 -4.12 25.54 17.20
C LYS A 116 -2.96 25.41 18.20
N TYR A 117 -2.42 24.22 18.39
CA TYR A 117 -1.29 23.97 19.30
C TYR A 117 0.08 24.06 18.62
N GLY A 118 0.15 24.46 17.34
CA GLY A 118 1.42 24.72 16.65
C GLY A 118 2.32 23.48 16.53
N LEU A 119 1.75 22.26 16.56
CA LEU A 119 2.48 21.00 16.38
C LEU A 119 2.77 20.71 14.90
N ASN A 120 2.74 21.74 14.06
CA ASN A 120 3.20 21.68 12.67
C ASN A 120 4.74 21.59 12.70
N LYS A 121 5.26 20.40 13.00
CA LYS A 121 6.66 20.06 12.76
C LYS A 121 6.89 20.24 11.27
N ARG A 122 7.54 21.34 10.93
CA ARG A 122 8.27 21.55 9.69
C ARG A 122 8.93 20.23 9.27
N ALA A 123 8.56 19.73 8.10
CA ALA A 123 9.35 18.85 7.26
C ALA A 123 9.13 19.28 5.81
#